data_AF-A0A8R7UXG2-F1
#
_entry.id   AF-A0A8R7UXG2-F1
#
_cell.length_a   1.000
_cell.length_b   1.000
_cell.length_c   1.000
_cell.angle_alpha   90.00
_cell.angle_beta   90.00
_cell.angle_gamma   90.00
#
_symmetry.space_group_name_H-M   'P 1'
#
loop_
_entity.id
_entity.type
_entity.pdbx_description
1 polymer ?
#
loop_
_entity_poly.entity_id
_entity_poly.type
_entity_poly.pdbx_seq_one_letter_code
_entity_poly.pdbx_strand_id
1 'polypeptide(L)'
;LRCSSARLRKGGSRKAIPAAKAAELLVCRNLGIVQDGEDVTEWALLQLSTMFKEQLPLDVLAALRALFKVDDVQATAVEDALINHGGADGLDHEVVSGDAARQTPEE
;
A
#
# COMPACT_ATOMS: atom_id res chain seq x y z
N LEU A 1 -22.91 -45.24 -40.32
CA LEU A 1 -22.88 -44.35 -39.14
C LEU A 1 -22.17 -45.06 -38.00
N ARG A 2 -20.91 -44.74 -37.71
CA ARG A 2 -20.15 -45.28 -36.57
C ARG A 2 -19.67 -44.10 -35.72
N CYS A 3 -20.34 -43.83 -34.61
CA CYS A 3 -19.84 -42.91 -33.58
C CYS A 3 -19.00 -43.73 -32.59
N SER A 4 -17.67 -43.59 -32.70
CA SER A 4 -16.70 -44.17 -31.77
C SER A 4 -16.58 -43.26 -30.56
N SER A 5 -17.01 -43.75 -29.40
CA SER A 5 -16.97 -43.04 -28.13
C SER A 5 -15.53 -42.87 -27.61
N ALA A 6 -15.10 -41.64 -27.37
CA ALA A 6 -13.97 -41.34 -26.52
C ALA A 6 -14.49 -41.08 -25.11
N ARG A 7 -14.32 -42.06 -24.22
CA ARG A 7 -14.70 -42.01 -22.80
C ARG A 7 -14.02 -40.80 -22.13
N LEU A 8 -14.83 -39.90 -21.58
CA LEU A 8 -14.38 -38.87 -20.64
C LEU A 8 -13.64 -39.56 -19.50
N ARG A 9 -12.32 -39.35 -19.43
CA ARG A 9 -11.47 -39.82 -18.34
C ARG A 9 -11.98 -39.16 -17.06
N LYS A 10 -12.60 -39.95 -16.18
CA LYS A 10 -12.89 -39.59 -14.79
C LYS A 10 -11.56 -39.49 -14.02
N GLY A 11 -10.84 -38.40 -14.26
CA GLY A 11 -9.61 -38.07 -13.55
C GLY A 11 -9.94 -37.29 -12.28
N GLY A 12 -10.03 -38.00 -11.15
CA GLY A 12 -10.05 -37.45 -9.79
C GLY A 12 -11.26 -36.60 -9.45
N SER A 13 -11.99 -36.94 -8.38
CA SER A 13 -13.00 -36.05 -7.80
C SER A 13 -12.32 -34.79 -7.25
N ARG A 14 -12.06 -33.80 -8.10
CA ARG A 14 -11.80 -32.44 -7.64
C ARG A 14 -13.09 -31.99 -6.99
N LYS A 15 -13.09 -31.87 -5.66
CA LYS A 15 -14.22 -31.30 -4.92
C LYS A 15 -14.58 -29.99 -5.63
N ALA A 16 -15.83 -29.85 -6.03
CA ALA A 16 -16.29 -28.64 -6.70
C ALA A 16 -16.05 -27.46 -5.75
N ILE A 17 -15.15 -26.56 -6.15
CA ILE A 17 -14.90 -25.34 -5.39
C ILE A 17 -16.13 -24.45 -5.59
N PRO A 18 -16.74 -23.90 -4.53
CA PRO A 18 -17.83 -22.95 -4.67
C PRO A 18 -17.45 -21.81 -5.61
N ALA A 19 -18.37 -21.39 -6.49
CA ALA A 19 -18.08 -20.40 -7.54
C ALA A 19 -17.48 -19.10 -6.99
N ALA A 20 -17.91 -18.66 -5.79
CA ALA A 20 -17.33 -17.50 -5.10
C ALA A 20 -15.83 -17.68 -4.82
N LYS A 21 -15.44 -18.84 -4.30
CA LYS A 21 -14.03 -19.16 -3.99
C LYS A 21 -13.18 -19.34 -5.24
N ALA A 22 -13.79 -19.80 -6.34
CA ALA A 22 -13.12 -19.85 -7.64
C ALA A 22 -12.89 -18.44 -8.22
N ALA A 23 -13.85 -17.53 -8.07
CA ALA A 23 -13.72 -16.14 -8.50
C ALA A 23 -12.65 -15.40 -7.68
N GLU A 24 -12.65 -15.57 -6.37
CA GLU A 24 -11.64 -15.03 -5.45
C GLU A 24 -10.22 -15.42 -5.87
N LEU A 25 -9.95 -16.72 -6.05
CA LEU A 25 -8.65 -17.21 -6.51
C LEU A 25 -8.21 -16.59 -7.85
N LEU A 26 -9.16 -16.41 -8.77
CA LEU A 26 -8.89 -15.84 -10.10
C LEU A 26 -8.54 -14.36 -9.99
N VAL A 27 -9.24 -13.62 -9.13
CA VAL A 27 -8.95 -12.20 -8.84
C VAL A 27 -7.58 -12.07 -8.19
N CYS A 28 -7.29 -12.82 -7.12
CA CYS A 28 -5.99 -12.77 -6.43
C CYS A 28 -4.83 -13.12 -7.37
N ARG A 29 -4.99 -14.11 -8.24
CA ARG A 29 -3.98 -14.46 -9.26
C ARG A 29 -3.81 -13.34 -10.29
N ASN A 30 -4.90 -12.75 -10.77
CA ASN A 30 -4.85 -11.67 -11.77
C ASN A 30 -4.23 -10.38 -11.21
N LEU A 31 -4.39 -10.10 -9.91
CA LEU A 31 -3.72 -9.00 -9.23
C LEU A 31 -2.26 -9.29 -8.86
N GLY A 32 -1.79 -10.53 -9.03
CA GLY A 32 -0.44 -10.93 -8.64
C GLY A 32 -0.24 -11.11 -7.13
N ILE A 33 -1.32 -11.19 -6.35
CA ILE A 33 -1.30 -11.44 -4.90
C ILE A 33 -0.92 -12.90 -4.63
N VAL A 34 -1.35 -13.81 -5.49
CA VAL A 34 -1.03 -15.24 -5.41
C VAL A 34 -0.18 -15.64 -6.61
N GLN A 35 1.03 -16.14 -6.35
CA GLN A 35 1.95 -16.68 -7.35
C GLN A 35 2.23 -18.14 -7.03
N ASP A 36 2.13 -19.03 -8.04
CA ASP A 36 2.32 -20.48 -7.89
C ASP A 36 1.46 -21.17 -6.80
N GLY A 37 0.36 -20.53 -6.39
CA GLY A 37 -0.55 -21.03 -5.36
C GLY A 37 -0.20 -20.58 -3.94
N GLU A 38 0.85 -19.77 -3.77
CA GLU A 38 1.24 -19.15 -2.51
C GLU A 38 0.90 -17.66 -2.51
N ASP A 39 0.40 -17.15 -1.38
CA ASP A 39 0.21 -15.72 -1.16
C ASP A 39 1.59 -15.07 -0.99
N VAL A 40 1.99 -14.23 -1.95
CA VAL A 40 3.30 -13.57 -1.95
C VAL A 40 3.28 -12.26 -1.17
N THR A 41 2.13 -11.83 -0.66
CA THR A 41 1.94 -10.52 -0.02
C THR A 41 2.81 -10.40 1.24
N GLU A 42 2.79 -11.39 2.12
CA GLU A 42 3.55 -11.36 3.37
C GLU A 42 5.06 -11.33 3.10
N TRP A 43 5.53 -12.14 2.15
CA TRP A 43 6.93 -12.16 1.74
C TRP A 43 7.36 -10.85 1.07
N ALA A 44 6.52 -10.29 0.19
CA ALA A 44 6.79 -9.02 -0.48
C ALA A 44 6.85 -7.85 0.51
N LEU A 45 5.94 -7.81 1.48
CA LEU A 45 5.98 -6.83 2.57
C LEU A 45 7.22 -7.01 3.46
N LEU A 46 7.63 -8.26 3.73
CA LEU A 46 8.86 -8.53 4.46
C LEU A 46 10.10 -8.06 3.69
N GLN A 47 10.18 -8.31 2.38
CA GLN A 47 11.26 -7.81 1.53
C GLN A 47 11.28 -6.28 1.49
N LEU A 48 10.13 -5.67 1.21
CA LEU A 48 9.99 -4.21 1.19
C LEU A 48 10.46 -3.61 2.50
N SER A 49 9.95 -4.10 3.63
CA SER A 49 10.38 -3.64 4.94
C SER A 49 11.89 -3.81 5.13
N THR A 50 12.47 -4.92 4.66
CA THR A 50 13.91 -5.17 4.78
C THR A 50 14.75 -4.20 3.95
N MET A 51 14.29 -3.80 2.75
CA MET A 51 14.97 -2.78 1.96
C MET A 51 14.98 -1.39 2.62
N PHE A 52 13.99 -1.10 3.47
CA PHE A 52 13.84 0.20 4.15
C PHE A 52 14.16 0.16 5.65
N LYS A 53 14.62 -0.99 6.17
CA LYS A 53 14.95 -1.17 7.60
C LYS A 53 16.27 -0.52 8.00
N GLU A 54 17.20 -0.41 7.07
CA GLU A 54 18.48 0.22 7.34
C GLU A 54 18.35 1.74 7.19
N GLN A 55 18.82 2.46 8.19
CA GLN A 55 18.90 3.91 8.12
C GLN A 55 19.84 4.28 6.96
N LEU A 56 19.38 5.16 6.07
CA LEU A 56 20.23 5.70 5.00
C LEU A 56 21.56 6.20 5.60
N PRO A 57 22.70 5.93 4.97
CA PRO A 57 23.98 6.45 5.43
C PRO A 57 23.88 7.96 5.66
N LEU A 58 24.48 8.45 6.74
CA LEU A 58 24.41 9.86 7.15
C LEU A 58 24.75 10.81 5.99
N ASP A 59 25.73 10.46 5.17
CA ASP A 59 26.16 11.26 4.02
C ASP A 59 25.08 11.34 2.93
N VAL A 60 24.37 10.24 2.66
CA VAL A 60 23.26 10.19 1.69
C VAL A 60 22.07 10.97 2.23
N LEU A 61 21.77 10.82 3.53
CA LEU A 61 20.71 11.57 4.17
C LEU A 61 21.00 13.08 4.15
N ALA A 62 22.25 13.48 4.43
CA ALA A 62 22.68 14.87 4.34
C ALA A 62 22.57 15.42 2.92
N ALA A 63 22.96 14.65 1.90
CA ALA A 63 22.82 15.04 0.50
C ALA A 63 21.35 15.20 0.10
N LEU A 64 20.46 14.29 0.51
CA LEU A 64 19.03 14.41 0.24
C LEU A 64 18.41 15.62 0.97
N ARG A 65 18.78 15.87 2.23
CA ARG A 65 18.34 17.06 2.97
C ARG A 65 18.81 18.36 2.31
N ALA A 66 20.04 18.40 1.82
CA ALA A 66 20.57 19.53 1.07
C ALA A 66 19.85 19.71 -0.29
N LEU A 67 19.56 18.60 -1.00
CA LEU A 67 18.86 18.62 -2.28
C LEU A 67 17.43 19.16 -2.14
N PHE A 68 16.70 18.69 -1.13
CA PHE A 68 15.34 19.12 -0.85
C PHE A 68 15.26 20.40 -0.03
N LYS A 69 16.41 20.97 0.38
CA LYS A 69 16.48 22.18 1.22
C LYS A 69 15.65 22.09 2.51
N VAL A 70 15.64 20.92 3.13
CA VAL A 70 14.81 20.64 4.32
C VAL A 70 15.24 21.49 5.51
N ASP A 71 16.55 21.74 5.64
CA ASP A 71 17.13 22.52 6.74
C ASP A 71 17.46 23.97 6.32
N ASP A 72 16.73 24.52 5.33
CA ASP A 72 16.96 25.91 4.88
C ASP A 72 16.40 26.91 5.88
N VAL A 73 17.31 27.45 6.71
CA VAL A 73 17.02 28.45 7.74
C VAL A 73 16.29 29.67 7.19
N GLN A 74 16.54 30.06 5.93
CA GLN A 74 15.86 31.20 5.33
C GLN A 74 14.41 30.86 4.98
N ALA A 75 14.16 29.65 4.48
CA ALA A 75 12.80 29.18 4.22
C ALA A 75 11.98 29.12 5.51
N THR A 76 12.55 28.59 6.59
CA THR A 76 11.91 28.58 7.92
C THR A 76 11.65 30.00 8.44
N ALA A 77 12.62 30.90 8.33
CA ALA A 77 12.44 32.29 8.79
C ALA A 77 11.34 33.03 8.01
N VAL A 78 11.23 32.76 6.71
CA VAL A 78 10.15 33.32 5.88
C VAL A 78 8.80 32.72 6.25
N GLU A 79 8.73 31.40 6.46
CA GLU A 79 7.52 30.72 6.96
C GLU A 79 7.06 31.31 8.30
N ASP A 80 7.95 31.41 9.28
CA ASP A 80 7.64 32.00 10.60
C ASP A 80 7.14 33.44 10.48
N ALA A 81 7.77 34.24 9.61
CA ALA A 81 7.34 35.61 9.35
C ALA A 81 5.95 35.67 8.70
N LEU A 82 5.65 34.76 7.77
CA LEU A 82 4.34 34.65 7.12
C LEU A 82 3.26 34.22 8.10
N ILE A 83 3.54 33.24 8.96
CA ILE A 83 2.63 32.81 10.04
C ILE A 83 2.35 33.98 10.99
N ASN A 84 3.40 34.68 11.42
CA ASN A 84 3.26 35.81 12.32
C ASN A 84 2.53 37.01 11.68
N HIS A 85 2.67 37.21 10.38
CA HIS A 85 1.96 38.25 9.64
C HIS A 85 0.49 37.88 9.32
N GLY A 86 0.21 36.59 9.09
CA GLY A 86 -1.11 36.09 8.70
C GLY A 86 -2.16 36.10 9.81
N GLY A 87 -1.76 36.17 11.08
CA GLY A 87 -2.67 36.07 12.22
C GLY A 87 -3.30 34.67 12.35
N ALA A 88 -4.14 34.47 13.38
CA ALA A 88 -4.67 33.15 13.75
C ALA A 88 -5.47 32.43 12.64
N ASP A 89 -6.03 33.16 11.67
CA ASP A 89 -6.77 32.64 10.51
C ASP A 89 -5.87 32.30 9.29
N GLY A 90 -4.56 32.59 9.35
CA GLY A 90 -3.64 32.35 8.23
C GLY A 90 -3.26 30.89 8.02
N LEU A 91 -3.63 30.00 8.95
CA LEU A 91 -3.31 28.58 8.96
C LEU A 91 -4.56 27.71 8.72
N ASP A 92 -5.42 28.06 7.77
CA ASP A 92 -6.37 27.09 7.19
C ASP A 92 -5.61 26.13 6.25
N HIS A 93 -4.62 25.42 6.80
CA HIS A 93 -4.22 24.15 6.22
C HIS A 93 -5.31 23.16 6.61
N GLU A 94 -6.23 22.89 5.68
CA GLU A 94 -7.06 21.68 5.71
C GLU A 94 -6.11 20.51 5.98
N VAL A 95 -6.07 20.09 7.24
CA VAL A 95 -5.40 18.86 7.63
C VAL A 95 -6.19 17.81 6.90
N VAL A 96 -5.66 17.29 5.79
CA VAL A 96 -6.07 15.99 5.28
C VAL A 96 -5.61 14.98 6.31
N SER A 97 -6.35 14.93 7.41
CA SER A 97 -6.37 13.87 8.40
C SER A 97 -6.96 12.68 7.68
N GLY A 98 -6.10 11.95 6.96
CA GLY A 98 -6.31 10.54 6.78
C GLY A 98 -6.17 9.88 8.14
N ASP A 99 -7.26 9.80 8.92
CA ASP A 99 -7.76 8.52 9.41
C ASP A 99 -9.11 8.67 10.11
N ALA A 100 -9.99 7.72 9.82
CA ALA A 100 -11.32 7.63 10.39
C ALA A 100 -11.24 7.02 11.80
N ALA A 101 -11.72 7.73 12.83
CA ALA A 101 -12.03 7.11 14.11
C ALA A 101 -13.23 7.77 14.80
N ARG A 102 -14.41 7.26 14.45
CA ARG A 102 -15.44 6.77 15.39
C ARG A 102 -16.03 7.79 16.37
N GLN A 103 -17.08 8.49 15.93
CA GLN A 103 -18.06 9.10 16.82
C GLN A 103 -18.80 8.01 17.62
N THR A 104 -18.73 8.09 18.95
CA THR A 104 -19.76 7.58 19.86
C THR A 104 -20.39 8.80 20.54
N PRO A 105 -21.73 8.96 20.51
CA PRO A 105 -22.39 10.02 21.28
C PRO A 105 -22.75 9.50 22.68
N GLU A 106 -22.27 10.18 23.70
CA GLU A 106 -22.76 10.19 25.09
C GLU A 106 -22.66 11.67 25.51
N GLU A 107 -23.65 12.38 26.05
CA GLU A 107 -24.99 12.14 26.60
C GLU A 107 -25.81 13.44 26.40
#